data_AF-J3NN78-F1
#
_entry.id   AF-J3NN78-F1
#
_cell.length_a   1.000
_cell.length_b   1.000
_cell.length_c   1.000
_cell.angle_alpha   90.00
_cell.angle_beta   90.00
_cell.angle_gamma   90.00
#
_symmetry.space_group_name_H-M   'P 1'
#
loop_
_entity.id
_entity.type
_entity.pdbx_description
1 polymer ?
#
loop_
_entity_poly.entity_id
_entity_poly.type
_entity_poly.pdbx_seq_one_letter_code
_entity_poly.pdbx_strand_id
1 'polypeptide(L)'
;MIRLSYWVLPIISGTVWLGTLLGLLLHWIVGTNRMFYSSMSDGQHIAYISDVGASELKPLFITGCVVTTVFLNAGFLADRWLRHKGRLVPNTSVTEKVLSALTVFFALAGTAGLILLSIFDTLNWTMLHRIFLALFMGGYALSAVFICWEYQRLAQKREHRILRISFWIKLAFVITEVLLSIGFGLALRTRNQNSGAILEWVIAFIFTFYIFSFLIDLYPAVYTGRRGIGAHRQRGASDAFRTKGMPGTTHQSSSSMSQRRPFDEENGRPDSFPMRTAGGNGEYGRSYANGTAPMPQPPPQNF
;
A
#
# COMPACT_ATOMS: atom_id res chain seq x y z
N MET A 1 25.35 -6.22 -6.33
CA MET A 1 24.70 -5.33 -5.33
C MET A 1 23.24 -5.73 -5.17
N ILE A 2 22.82 -6.21 -4.00
CA ILE A 2 21.40 -6.54 -3.77
C ILE A 2 20.62 -5.24 -3.59
N ARG A 3 19.75 -4.90 -4.55
CA ARG A 3 18.79 -3.80 -4.38
C ARG A 3 17.62 -4.29 -3.53
N LEU A 4 17.84 -4.36 -2.21
CA LEU A 4 16.85 -4.74 -1.21
C LEU A 4 15.60 -3.87 -1.42
N SER A 5 14.50 -4.51 -1.82
CA SER A 5 13.31 -3.82 -2.29
C SER A 5 12.25 -3.83 -1.19
N TYR A 6 11.73 -2.65 -0.86
CA TYR A 6 11.00 -2.38 0.38
C TYR A 6 9.79 -3.32 0.63
N TRP A 7 9.16 -3.85 -0.41
CA TRP A 7 8.07 -4.83 -0.31
C TRP A 7 8.49 -6.17 0.32
N VAL A 8 9.78 -6.51 0.35
CA VAL A 8 10.29 -7.75 0.96
C VAL A 8 10.24 -7.71 2.50
N LEU A 9 10.20 -6.51 3.11
CA LEU A 9 10.22 -6.34 4.56
C LEU A 9 9.04 -7.04 5.26
N PRO A 10 7.76 -6.81 4.89
CA PRO A 10 6.63 -7.57 5.44
C PRO A 10 6.62 -9.05 5.03
N ILE A 11 7.32 -9.48 3.96
CA ILE A 11 7.47 -10.93 3.68
C ILE A 11 8.31 -11.57 4.78
N ILE A 12 9.52 -11.03 5.04
CA ILE A 12 10.42 -11.59 6.05
C ILE A 12 9.75 -11.58 7.42
N SER A 13 9.10 -10.48 7.79
CA SER A 13 8.35 -10.35 9.04
C SER A 13 7.25 -11.40 9.16
N GLY A 14 6.33 -11.49 8.18
CA GLY A 14 5.20 -12.41 8.24
C GLY A 14 5.60 -13.89 8.11
N THR A 15 6.60 -14.22 7.29
CA THR A 15 7.09 -15.59 7.13
C THR A 15 7.84 -16.08 8.38
N VAL A 16 8.62 -15.23 9.05
CA VAL A 16 9.28 -15.60 10.31
C VAL A 16 8.27 -15.75 11.45
N TRP A 17 7.27 -14.86 11.53
CA TRP A 17 6.18 -15.00 12.49
C TRP A 17 5.40 -16.31 12.27
N LEU A 18 4.96 -16.57 11.04
CA LEU A 18 4.25 -17.80 10.66
C LEU A 18 5.08 -19.05 10.95
N GLY A 19 6.38 -19.04 10.61
CA GLY A 19 7.30 -20.14 10.89
C GLY A 19 7.48 -20.38 12.40
N THR A 20 7.47 -19.32 13.21
CA THR A 20 7.53 -19.42 14.68
C THR A 20 6.25 -20.06 15.22
N LEU A 21 5.06 -19.58 14.79
CA LEU A 21 3.77 -20.14 15.21
C LEU A 21 3.61 -21.61 14.78
N LEU A 22 3.91 -21.94 13.53
CA LEU A 22 3.84 -23.31 13.04
C LEU A 22 4.88 -24.22 13.74
N GLY A 23 6.08 -23.71 14.04
CA GLY A 23 7.09 -24.44 14.81
C GLY A 23 6.61 -24.80 16.21
N LEU A 24 6.08 -23.82 16.96
CA LEU A 24 5.49 -24.03 18.28
C LEU A 24 4.29 -24.99 18.22
N LEU A 25 3.37 -24.79 17.27
CA LEU A 25 2.16 -25.60 17.14
C LEU A 25 2.45 -27.07 16.78
N LEU A 26 3.37 -27.30 15.84
CA LEU A 26 3.77 -28.65 15.42
C LEU A 26 4.61 -29.35 16.49
N HIS A 27 5.48 -28.64 17.21
CA HIS A 27 6.19 -29.20 18.36
C HIS A 27 5.21 -29.61 19.47
N TRP A 28 4.22 -28.77 19.80
CA TRP A 28 3.21 -29.16 20.80
C TRP A 28 2.36 -30.35 20.33
N ILE A 29 1.76 -30.28 19.13
CA ILE A 29 0.86 -31.34 18.65
C ILE A 29 1.57 -32.65 18.32
N VAL A 30 2.72 -32.61 17.66
CA VAL A 30 3.41 -33.78 17.09
C VAL A 30 4.65 -34.17 17.90
N GLY A 31 5.49 -33.19 18.28
CA GLY A 31 6.75 -33.44 18.99
C GLY A 31 6.54 -33.92 20.44
N THR A 32 5.62 -33.29 21.17
CA THR A 32 5.31 -33.60 22.58
C THR A 32 3.97 -34.32 22.78
N ASN A 33 3.28 -34.67 21.70
CA ASN A 33 1.94 -35.30 21.71
C ASN A 33 0.93 -34.59 22.65
N ARG A 34 0.86 -33.25 22.55
CA ARG A 34 0.02 -32.37 23.37
C ARG A 34 0.30 -32.44 24.87
N MET A 35 1.58 -32.45 25.24
CA MET A 35 2.01 -32.41 26.64
C MET A 35 1.37 -31.23 27.41
N PHE A 36 1.07 -31.48 28.68
CA PHE A 36 0.64 -30.46 29.64
C PHE A 36 1.87 -29.80 30.27
N TYR A 37 2.05 -28.50 30.06
CA TYR A 37 3.19 -27.74 30.58
C TYR A 37 2.92 -27.22 32.00
N SER A 38 3.98 -26.98 32.77
CA SER A 38 3.91 -26.43 34.13
C SER A 38 3.39 -24.99 34.23
N SER A 39 3.24 -24.27 33.11
CA SER A 39 2.56 -22.97 33.03
C SER A 39 1.05 -23.07 32.80
N MET A 40 0.55 -24.24 32.38
CA MET A 40 -0.87 -24.47 32.14
C MET A 40 -1.65 -24.57 33.46
N SER A 41 -2.90 -24.09 33.47
CA SER A 41 -3.78 -24.20 34.64
C SER A 41 -4.48 -25.57 34.70
N ASP A 42 -4.91 -25.97 35.89
CA ASP A 42 -5.80 -27.14 36.06
C ASP A 42 -7.05 -27.05 35.17
N GLY A 43 -7.37 -28.13 34.46
CA GLY A 43 -8.47 -28.17 33.49
C GLY A 43 -8.18 -27.54 32.11
N GLN A 44 -6.94 -27.08 31.87
CA GLN A 44 -6.50 -26.65 30.54
C GLN A 44 -6.07 -27.85 29.69
N HIS A 45 -6.60 -27.97 28.49
CA HIS A 45 -6.34 -29.03 27.51
C HIS A 45 -5.72 -28.50 26.20
N ILE A 46 -5.69 -27.18 26.03
CA ILE A 46 -5.08 -26.49 24.89
C ILE A 46 -4.01 -25.56 25.42
N ALA A 47 -2.75 -25.78 25.04
CA ALA A 47 -1.66 -24.90 25.42
C ALA A 47 -1.79 -23.54 24.72
N TYR A 48 -1.57 -22.45 25.46
CA TYR A 48 -1.32 -21.14 24.88
C TYR A 48 -0.01 -21.19 24.06
N ILE A 49 0.14 -20.33 23.04
CA ILE A 49 1.43 -20.04 22.37
C ILE A 49 2.47 -19.72 23.43
N SER A 50 2.07 -18.93 24.43
CA SER A 50 2.90 -18.51 25.55
C SER A 50 3.28 -19.64 26.51
N ASP A 51 2.51 -20.74 26.60
CA ASP A 51 2.93 -21.96 27.32
C ASP A 51 4.04 -22.70 26.57
N VAL A 52 3.83 -22.97 25.27
CA VAL A 52 4.85 -23.64 24.43
C VAL A 52 6.12 -22.80 24.36
N GLY A 53 5.96 -21.48 24.21
CA GLY A 53 7.04 -20.48 24.17
C GLY A 53 7.73 -20.21 25.50
N ALA A 54 7.22 -20.73 26.63
CA ALA A 54 7.92 -20.73 27.92
C ALA A 54 8.83 -21.96 28.11
N SER A 55 8.65 -23.00 27.29
CA SER A 55 9.34 -24.30 27.40
C SER A 55 10.65 -24.35 26.59
N GLU A 56 11.06 -25.54 26.12
CA GLU A 56 12.29 -25.78 25.34
C GLU A 56 12.43 -24.84 24.12
N LEU A 57 11.30 -24.45 23.51
CA LEU A 57 11.27 -23.56 22.34
C LEU A 57 11.30 -22.05 22.68
N LYS A 58 11.54 -21.65 23.94
CA LYS A 58 11.72 -20.24 24.30
C LYS A 58 12.76 -19.48 23.45
N PRO A 59 13.94 -20.05 23.10
CA PRO A 59 14.88 -19.37 22.21
C PRO A 59 14.33 -19.14 20.79
N LEU A 60 13.53 -20.07 20.26
CA LEU A 60 12.84 -19.92 18.98
C LEU A 60 11.79 -18.80 19.06
N PHE A 61 10.99 -18.77 20.13
CA PHE A 61 9.96 -17.76 20.33
C PHE A 61 10.54 -16.34 20.45
N ILE A 62 11.58 -16.14 21.25
CA ILE A 62 12.30 -14.85 21.36
C ILE A 62 12.86 -14.43 20.00
N THR A 63 13.55 -15.33 19.30
CA THR A 63 14.15 -15.02 17.99
C THR A 63 13.09 -14.65 16.97
N GLY A 64 11.98 -15.38 16.94
CA GLY A 64 10.81 -15.10 16.11
C GLY A 64 10.22 -13.71 16.40
N CYS A 65 10.00 -13.37 17.66
CA CYS A 65 9.48 -12.06 18.09
C CYS A 65 10.41 -10.91 17.67
N VAL A 66 11.71 -11.03 17.94
CA VAL A 66 12.71 -9.99 17.61
C VAL A 66 12.80 -9.78 16.09
N VAL A 67 12.95 -10.84 15.30
CA VAL A 67 13.09 -10.72 13.84
C VAL A 67 11.79 -10.21 13.20
N THR A 68 10.63 -10.74 13.61
CA THR A 68 9.31 -10.28 13.13
C THR A 68 9.14 -8.78 13.34
N THR A 69 9.35 -8.30 14.56
CA THR A 69 9.11 -6.89 14.93
C THR A 69 10.10 -5.93 14.26
N VAL A 70 11.38 -6.29 14.14
CA VAL A 70 12.39 -5.49 13.42
C VAL A 70 12.00 -5.30 11.96
N PHE A 71 11.60 -6.36 11.25
CA PHE A 71 11.19 -6.26 9.84
C PHE A 71 9.81 -5.58 9.67
N LEU A 72 8.89 -5.71 10.63
CA LEU A 72 7.60 -4.99 10.63
C LEU A 72 7.81 -3.48 10.79
N ASN A 73 8.63 -3.07 11.75
CA ASN A 73 9.00 -1.66 11.94
C ASN A 73 9.75 -1.10 10.74
N ALA A 74 10.67 -1.86 10.14
CA ALA A 74 11.30 -1.47 8.89
C ALA A 74 10.27 -1.24 7.77
N GLY A 75 9.18 -2.02 7.73
CA GLY A 75 8.04 -1.80 6.84
C GLY A 75 7.32 -0.47 7.07
N PHE A 76 6.97 -0.13 8.33
CA PHE A 76 6.37 1.16 8.67
C PHE A 76 7.29 2.35 8.34
N LEU A 77 8.57 2.25 8.68
CA LEU A 77 9.57 3.28 8.37
C LEU A 77 9.78 3.42 6.86
N ALA A 78 9.75 2.32 6.10
CA ALA A 78 9.86 2.33 4.64
C ALA A 78 8.67 3.04 3.99
N ASP A 79 7.44 2.74 4.40
CA ASP A 79 6.24 3.44 3.91
C ASP A 79 6.33 4.95 4.21
N ARG A 80 6.61 5.31 5.48
CA ARG A 80 6.76 6.69 5.94
C ARG A 80 7.82 7.47 5.15
N TRP A 81 8.93 6.81 4.80
CA TRP A 81 10.03 7.37 4.00
C TRP A 81 9.69 7.48 2.51
N LEU A 82 9.00 6.48 1.94
CA LEU A 82 8.55 6.49 0.54
C LEU A 82 7.49 7.56 0.28
N ARG A 83 6.61 7.85 1.25
CA ARG A 83 5.73 9.05 1.23
C ARG A 83 6.52 10.35 1.24
N HIS A 84 7.52 10.45 2.11
CA HIS A 84 8.39 11.65 2.18
C HIS A 84 9.21 11.87 0.90
N LYS A 85 9.64 10.79 0.23
CA LYS A 85 10.34 10.83 -1.05
C LYS A 85 9.40 10.96 -2.27
N GLY A 86 8.08 11.10 -2.07
CA GLY A 86 7.09 11.24 -3.15
C GLY A 86 6.93 10.00 -4.03
N ARG A 87 7.41 8.83 -3.60
CA ARG A 87 7.23 7.54 -4.28
C ARG A 87 5.91 6.87 -3.93
N LEU A 88 5.34 7.23 -2.79
CA LEU A 88 3.94 7.03 -2.38
C LEU A 88 3.28 8.40 -2.19
N VAL A 89 1.96 8.44 -1.98
CA VAL A 89 1.20 9.69 -1.83
C VAL A 89 1.71 10.48 -0.60
N PRO A 90 2.17 11.74 -0.76
CA PRO A 90 2.80 12.48 0.34
C PRO A 90 1.77 13.08 1.30
N ASN A 91 2.11 13.06 2.60
CA ASN A 91 1.31 13.63 3.68
C ASN A 91 1.38 15.16 3.61
N THR A 92 0.24 15.80 3.38
CA THR A 92 0.15 17.25 3.06
C THR A 92 -0.14 18.12 4.27
N SER A 93 -0.90 17.59 5.23
CA SER A 93 -1.44 18.35 6.37
C SER A 93 -0.80 17.96 7.69
N VAL A 94 -0.90 18.83 8.70
CA VAL A 94 -0.35 18.59 10.05
C VAL A 94 -0.94 17.31 10.66
N THR A 95 -2.26 17.09 10.56
CA THR A 95 -2.91 15.89 11.08
C THR A 95 -2.36 14.59 10.46
N GLU A 96 -2.05 14.58 9.16
CA GLU A 96 -1.44 13.42 8.51
C GLU A 96 0.01 13.18 8.97
N LYS A 97 0.71 14.21 9.46
CA LYS A 97 2.05 14.05 10.07
C LYS A 97 1.93 13.52 11.50
N VAL A 98 0.94 13.98 12.27
CA VAL A 98 0.65 13.52 13.64
C VAL A 98 0.17 12.06 13.65
N LEU A 99 -0.79 11.69 12.80
CA LEU A 99 -1.25 10.30 12.67
C LEU A 99 -0.08 9.36 12.33
N SER A 100 0.74 9.70 11.35
CA SER A 100 1.94 8.92 10.99
C SER A 100 2.99 8.84 12.10
N ALA A 101 3.08 9.83 12.98
CA ALA A 101 3.96 9.79 14.14
C ALA A 101 3.40 8.89 15.26
N LEU A 102 2.09 8.97 15.54
CA LEU A 102 1.39 8.09 16.48
C LEU A 102 1.46 6.63 16.03
N THR A 103 1.24 6.36 14.74
CA THR A 103 1.46 5.05 14.10
C THR A 103 2.81 4.43 14.50
N VAL A 104 3.91 5.18 14.32
CA VAL A 104 5.26 4.68 14.61
C VAL A 104 5.49 4.53 16.12
N PHE A 105 5.02 5.48 16.93
CA PHE A 105 5.11 5.39 18.39
C PHE A 105 4.41 4.13 18.94
N PHE A 106 3.17 3.89 18.53
CA PHE A 106 2.40 2.73 18.98
C PHE A 106 2.91 1.40 18.39
N ALA A 107 3.50 1.40 17.19
CA ALA A 107 4.20 0.23 16.64
C ALA A 107 5.47 -0.13 17.45
N LEU A 108 6.23 0.87 17.91
CA LEU A 108 7.38 0.68 18.79
C LEU A 108 6.96 0.22 20.20
N ALA A 109 5.84 0.72 20.72
CA ALA A 109 5.25 0.22 21.96
C ALA A 109 4.81 -1.25 21.84
N GLY A 110 4.11 -1.61 20.75
CA GLY A 110 3.71 -2.99 20.45
C GLY A 110 4.90 -3.93 20.25
N THR A 111 5.99 -3.42 19.65
CA THR A 111 7.28 -4.11 19.51
C THR A 111 7.90 -4.41 20.86
N ALA A 112 7.97 -3.41 21.74
CA ALA A 112 8.48 -3.59 23.10
C ALA A 112 7.64 -4.63 23.85
N GLY A 113 6.31 -4.59 23.73
CA GLY A 113 5.41 -5.63 24.25
C GLY A 113 5.77 -7.04 23.76
N LEU A 114 5.88 -7.24 22.44
CA LEU A 114 6.13 -8.57 21.86
C LEU A 114 7.52 -9.13 22.18
N ILE A 115 8.55 -8.28 22.23
CA ILE A 115 9.89 -8.71 22.66
C ILE A 115 9.89 -9.03 24.16
N LEU A 116 9.32 -8.15 25.00
CA LEU A 116 9.36 -8.34 26.45
C LEU A 116 8.50 -9.52 26.91
N LEU A 117 7.33 -9.80 26.32
CA LEU A 117 6.53 -10.99 26.66
C LEU A 117 7.22 -12.32 26.28
N SER A 118 8.13 -12.30 25.30
CA SER A 118 8.92 -13.49 24.93
C SER A 118 10.07 -13.78 25.91
N ILE A 119 10.55 -12.74 26.62
CA ILE A 119 11.61 -12.85 27.63
C ILE A 119 11.00 -13.14 29.01
N PHE A 120 9.99 -12.37 29.40
CA PHE A 120 9.19 -12.54 30.61
C PHE A 120 8.03 -13.50 30.31
N ASP A 121 8.32 -14.80 30.41
CA ASP A 121 7.38 -15.89 30.12
C ASP A 121 6.27 -16.08 31.16
N THR A 122 5.30 -16.94 30.83
CA THR A 122 4.18 -17.30 31.71
C THR A 122 4.58 -18.14 32.93
N LEU A 123 5.66 -18.91 32.83
CA LEU A 123 6.14 -19.84 33.86
C LEU A 123 6.77 -19.12 35.07
N ASN A 124 7.58 -18.10 34.81
CA ASN A 124 8.37 -17.38 35.81
C ASN A 124 7.79 -16.00 36.14
N TRP A 125 7.15 -15.34 35.17
CA TRP A 125 6.81 -13.91 35.24
C TRP A 125 5.39 -13.61 34.73
N THR A 126 4.42 -14.48 35.01
CA THR A 126 3.03 -14.45 34.47
C THR A 126 2.34 -13.08 34.54
N MET A 127 2.61 -12.29 35.59
CA MET A 127 2.05 -10.94 35.76
C MET A 127 2.65 -9.94 34.75
N LEU A 128 3.98 -9.93 34.60
CA LEU A 128 4.68 -9.11 33.63
C LEU A 128 4.32 -9.54 32.19
N HIS A 129 4.28 -10.86 31.95
CA HIS A 129 3.86 -11.43 30.66
C HIS A 129 2.51 -10.86 30.21
N ARG A 130 1.50 -10.87 31.09
CA ARG A 130 0.16 -10.34 30.79
C ARG A 130 0.13 -8.82 30.55
N ILE A 131 1.00 -8.05 31.21
CA ILE A 131 1.16 -6.62 30.94
C ILE A 131 1.79 -6.40 29.55
N PHE A 132 2.85 -7.13 29.22
CA PHE A 132 3.53 -7.00 27.92
C PHE A 132 2.69 -7.54 26.76
N LEU A 133 1.85 -8.56 26.99
CA LEU A 133 0.84 -9.05 26.05
C LEU A 133 -0.24 -7.99 25.77
N ALA A 134 -0.72 -7.30 26.81
CA ALA A 134 -1.65 -6.17 26.63
C ALA A 134 -0.99 -4.98 25.90
N LEU A 135 0.29 -4.69 26.19
CA LEU A 135 1.07 -3.66 25.50
C LEU A 135 1.31 -4.01 24.03
N PHE A 136 1.57 -5.28 23.71
CA PHE A 136 1.69 -5.82 22.36
C PHE A 136 0.41 -5.60 21.56
N MET A 137 -0.71 -6.18 22.01
CA MET A 137 -1.99 -6.11 21.30
C MET A 137 -2.49 -4.67 21.19
N GLY A 138 -2.47 -3.92 22.31
CA GLY A 138 -2.90 -2.53 22.33
C GLY A 138 -2.03 -1.61 21.47
N GLY A 139 -0.71 -1.81 21.48
CA GLY A 139 0.24 -1.06 20.66
C GLY A 139 0.00 -1.26 19.17
N TYR A 140 -0.06 -2.50 18.68
CA TYR A 140 -0.32 -2.73 17.26
C TYR A 140 -1.75 -2.37 16.85
N ALA A 141 -2.76 -2.61 17.68
CA ALA A 141 -4.14 -2.21 17.38
C ALA A 141 -4.27 -0.68 17.24
N LEU A 142 -3.71 0.11 18.17
CA LEU A 142 -3.73 1.57 18.09
C LEU A 142 -2.90 2.07 16.89
N SER A 143 -1.72 1.51 16.64
CA SER A 143 -0.93 1.80 15.45
C SER A 143 -1.74 1.58 14.16
N ALA A 144 -2.44 0.45 14.06
CA ALA A 144 -3.25 0.09 12.91
C ALA A 144 -4.48 1.01 12.74
N VAL A 145 -5.11 1.46 13.82
CA VAL A 145 -6.17 2.48 13.79
C VAL A 145 -5.66 3.80 13.22
N PHE A 146 -4.48 4.29 13.66
CA PHE A 146 -3.89 5.52 13.12
C PHE A 146 -3.47 5.39 11.64
N ILE A 147 -2.96 4.22 11.23
CA ILE A 147 -2.71 3.88 9.81
C ILE A 147 -4.01 3.97 8.99
N CYS A 148 -5.08 3.32 9.44
CA CYS A 148 -6.37 3.34 8.74
C CYS A 148 -6.95 4.76 8.65
N TRP A 149 -6.85 5.57 9.71
CA TRP A 149 -7.30 6.97 9.71
C TRP A 149 -6.47 7.84 8.75
N GLU A 150 -5.15 7.64 8.69
CA GLU A 150 -4.29 8.30 7.69
C GLU A 150 -4.72 7.94 6.27
N TYR A 151 -4.92 6.65 5.98
CA TYR A 151 -5.38 6.17 4.67
C TYR A 151 -6.75 6.70 4.27
N GLN A 152 -7.74 6.70 5.17
CA GLN A 152 -9.08 7.23 4.91
C GLN A 152 -9.00 8.69 4.43
N ARG A 153 -8.20 9.50 5.12
CA ARG A 153 -8.05 10.93 4.85
C ARG A 153 -7.23 11.24 3.60
N LEU A 154 -6.30 10.36 3.21
CA LEU A 154 -5.64 10.39 1.91
C LEU A 154 -6.59 9.94 0.77
N ALA A 155 -7.39 8.90 0.99
CA ALA A 155 -8.33 8.36 -0.01
C ALA A 155 -9.49 9.32 -0.33
N GLN A 156 -9.98 10.07 0.67
CA GLN A 156 -10.95 11.17 0.46
C GLN A 156 -10.39 12.29 -0.44
N LYS A 157 -9.07 12.47 -0.48
CA LYS A 157 -8.42 13.53 -1.27
C LYS A 157 -8.01 13.10 -2.68
N ARG A 158 -7.90 11.79 -2.98
CA ARG A 158 -7.37 11.29 -4.27
C ARG A 158 -8.02 9.99 -4.74
N GLU A 159 -8.50 10.02 -5.97
CA GLU A 159 -9.07 8.91 -6.76
C GLU A 159 -8.04 7.84 -7.11
N HIS A 160 -7.62 7.02 -6.13
CA HIS A 160 -6.69 5.91 -6.34
C HIS A 160 -7.28 4.59 -5.81
N ARG A 161 -7.81 3.76 -6.74
CA ARG A 161 -8.50 2.49 -6.41
C ARG A 161 -7.66 1.54 -5.56
N ILE A 162 -6.35 1.43 -5.82
CA ILE A 162 -5.41 0.56 -5.08
C ILE A 162 -5.32 0.96 -3.59
N LEU A 163 -5.25 2.26 -3.30
CA LEU A 163 -5.22 2.77 -1.92
C LEU A 163 -6.52 2.47 -1.16
N ARG A 164 -7.67 2.53 -1.85
CA ARG A 164 -8.96 2.14 -1.27
C ARG A 164 -9.03 0.65 -0.95
N ILE A 165 -8.47 -0.21 -1.80
CA ILE A 165 -8.42 -1.67 -1.57
C ILE A 165 -7.55 -2.00 -0.35
N SER A 166 -6.33 -1.45 -0.25
CA SER A 166 -5.45 -1.69 0.90
C SER A 166 -6.08 -1.20 2.22
N PHE A 167 -6.73 -0.04 2.20
CA PHE A 167 -7.49 0.50 3.33
C PHE A 167 -8.58 -0.47 3.82
N TRP A 168 -9.44 -0.99 2.92
CA TRP A 168 -10.51 -1.89 3.32
C TRP A 168 -10.00 -3.23 3.86
N ILE A 169 -8.94 -3.78 3.25
CA ILE A 169 -8.29 -5.02 3.75
C ILE A 169 -7.74 -4.81 5.16
N LYS A 170 -7.03 -3.70 5.41
CA LYS A 170 -6.50 -3.38 6.75
C LYS A 170 -7.61 -3.12 7.76
N LEU A 171 -8.65 -2.38 7.38
CA LEU A 171 -9.77 -2.10 8.27
C LEU A 171 -10.49 -3.39 8.69
N ALA A 172 -10.68 -4.35 7.77
CA ALA A 172 -11.23 -5.66 8.09
C ALA A 172 -10.35 -6.45 9.08
N PHE A 173 -9.02 -6.43 8.91
CA PHE A 173 -8.10 -7.01 9.90
C PHE A 173 -8.19 -6.30 11.25
N VAL A 174 -8.16 -4.97 11.30
CA VAL A 174 -8.22 -4.20 12.57
C VAL A 174 -9.52 -4.46 13.33
N ILE A 175 -10.65 -4.50 12.64
CA ILE A 175 -11.95 -4.80 13.29
C ILE A 175 -11.94 -6.24 13.83
N THR A 176 -11.48 -7.21 13.03
CA THR A 176 -11.37 -8.62 13.44
C THR A 176 -10.47 -8.79 14.66
N GLU A 177 -9.25 -8.24 14.61
CA GLU A 177 -8.25 -8.32 15.69
C GLU A 177 -8.75 -7.68 17.00
N VAL A 178 -9.42 -6.52 16.92
CA VAL A 178 -9.98 -5.86 18.11
C VAL A 178 -11.12 -6.67 18.72
N LEU A 179 -12.04 -7.21 17.90
CA LEU A 179 -13.14 -8.05 18.39
C LEU A 179 -12.63 -9.34 19.04
N LEU A 180 -11.65 -10.01 18.42
CA LEU A 180 -11.01 -11.19 18.99
C LEU A 180 -10.22 -10.87 20.27
N SER A 181 -9.49 -9.76 20.31
CA SER A 181 -8.75 -9.30 21.50
C SER A 181 -9.68 -9.01 22.68
N ILE A 182 -10.88 -8.47 22.42
CA ILE A 182 -11.92 -8.31 23.45
C ILE A 182 -12.41 -9.68 23.94
N GLY A 183 -12.70 -10.61 23.04
CA GLY A 183 -13.07 -11.99 23.40
C GLY A 183 -11.99 -12.71 24.23
N PHE A 184 -10.72 -12.53 23.86
CA PHE A 184 -9.56 -13.06 24.57
C PHE A 184 -9.43 -12.48 25.97
N GLY A 185 -9.52 -11.15 26.10
CA GLY A 185 -9.53 -10.47 27.40
C GLY A 185 -10.69 -10.90 28.31
N LEU A 186 -11.86 -11.19 27.73
CA LEU A 186 -13.00 -11.75 28.46
C LEU A 186 -12.74 -13.20 28.91
N ALA A 187 -12.18 -14.06 28.05
CA ALA A 187 -11.81 -15.44 28.41
C ALA A 187 -10.77 -15.48 29.56
N LEU A 188 -9.75 -14.62 29.50
CA LEU A 188 -8.76 -14.44 30.57
C LEU A 188 -9.37 -13.89 31.87
N ARG A 189 -10.49 -13.16 31.81
CA ARG A 189 -11.22 -12.65 32.98
C ARG A 189 -12.14 -13.70 33.59
N THR A 190 -12.79 -14.54 32.77
CA THR A 190 -13.67 -15.64 33.23
C THR A 190 -12.90 -16.93 33.57
N ARG A 191 -11.57 -16.93 33.40
CA ARG A 191 -10.68 -18.10 33.57
C ARG A 191 -10.99 -19.27 32.62
N ASN A 192 -11.65 -19.02 31.49
CA ASN A 192 -11.88 -20.03 30.47
C ASN A 192 -10.61 -20.21 29.61
N GLN A 193 -9.64 -20.97 30.15
CA GLN A 193 -8.31 -21.13 29.55
C GLN A 193 -8.35 -21.76 28.17
N ASN A 194 -9.23 -22.73 27.93
CA ASN A 194 -9.32 -23.43 26.65
C ASN A 194 -9.82 -22.51 25.53
N SER A 195 -10.83 -21.67 25.79
CA SER A 195 -11.25 -20.64 24.83
C SER A 195 -10.22 -19.51 24.70
N GLY A 196 -9.51 -19.15 25.79
CA GLY A 196 -8.42 -18.20 25.77
C GLY A 196 -7.28 -18.64 24.84
N ALA A 197 -6.81 -19.88 24.97
CA ALA A 197 -5.74 -20.43 24.15
C ALA A 197 -6.14 -20.51 22.66
N ILE A 198 -7.36 -20.97 22.35
CA ILE A 198 -7.88 -20.94 20.97
C ILE A 198 -7.84 -19.52 20.40
N LEU A 199 -8.27 -18.51 21.17
CA LEU A 199 -8.28 -17.13 20.72
C LEU A 199 -6.87 -16.54 20.54
N GLU A 200 -5.91 -16.87 21.41
CA GLU A 200 -4.50 -16.47 21.24
C GLU A 200 -3.92 -17.01 19.92
N TRP A 201 -4.12 -18.30 19.63
CA TRP A 201 -3.71 -18.93 18.37
C TRP A 201 -4.36 -18.27 17.16
N VAL A 202 -5.68 -18.03 17.20
CA VAL A 202 -6.43 -17.39 16.10
C VAL A 202 -5.96 -15.96 15.86
N ILE A 203 -5.79 -15.15 16.90
CA ILE A 203 -5.24 -13.78 16.81
C ILE A 203 -3.84 -13.81 16.20
N ALA A 204 -2.93 -14.66 16.70
CA ALA A 204 -1.56 -14.70 16.20
C ALA A 204 -1.47 -15.09 14.71
N PHE A 205 -2.32 -16.02 14.25
CA PHE A 205 -2.41 -16.34 12.82
C PHE A 205 -3.04 -15.20 12.00
N ILE A 206 -4.06 -14.50 12.50
CA ILE A 206 -4.67 -13.36 11.80
C ILE A 206 -3.69 -12.16 11.73
N PHE A 207 -2.92 -11.90 12.79
CA PHE A 207 -1.81 -10.95 12.81
C PHE A 207 -0.77 -11.23 11.71
N THR A 208 -0.54 -12.50 11.36
CA THR A 208 0.31 -12.89 10.22
C THR A 208 -0.21 -12.31 8.90
N PHE A 209 -1.51 -12.47 8.63
CA PHE A 209 -2.13 -11.96 7.40
C PHE A 209 -2.24 -10.42 7.41
N TYR A 210 -2.41 -9.81 8.58
CA TYR A 210 -2.30 -8.37 8.76
C TYR A 210 -0.89 -7.85 8.40
N ILE A 211 0.19 -8.53 8.81
CA ILE A 211 1.57 -8.19 8.39
C ILE A 211 1.70 -8.29 6.86
N PHE A 212 1.21 -9.37 6.24
CA PHE A 212 1.25 -9.51 4.78
C PHE A 212 0.41 -8.45 4.04
N SER A 213 -0.59 -7.81 4.67
CA SER A 213 -1.33 -6.70 4.04
C SER A 213 -0.44 -5.52 3.62
N PHE A 214 0.72 -5.32 4.27
CA PHE A 214 1.66 -4.24 3.94
C PHE A 214 2.42 -4.45 2.63
N LEU A 215 2.32 -5.65 2.03
CA LEU A 215 2.78 -5.89 0.66
C LEU A 215 2.05 -4.97 -0.34
N ILE A 216 0.75 -4.76 -0.13
CA ILE A 216 -0.12 -3.97 -1.02
C ILE A 216 0.28 -2.48 -1.02
N ASP A 217 0.81 -1.98 0.10
CA ASP A 217 1.26 -0.59 0.25
C ASP A 217 2.64 -0.34 -0.39
N LEU A 218 3.57 -1.28 -0.21
CA LEU A 218 4.96 -1.14 -0.58
C LEU A 218 5.24 -1.57 -2.04
N TYR A 219 4.41 -2.44 -2.61
CA TYR A 219 4.53 -2.92 -4.00
C TYR A 219 4.41 -1.81 -5.07
N PRO A 220 3.44 -0.85 -5.00
CA PRO A 220 3.36 0.28 -5.94
C PRO A 220 4.64 1.12 -6.05
N ALA A 221 5.42 1.22 -4.97
CA ALA A 221 6.65 2.00 -4.94
C ALA A 221 7.74 1.44 -5.88
N VAL A 222 7.66 0.17 -6.27
CA VAL A 222 8.55 -0.44 -7.29
C VAL A 222 8.35 0.22 -8.65
N TYR A 223 7.10 0.52 -9.02
CA TYR A 223 6.72 1.06 -10.33
C TYR A 223 6.87 2.58 -10.42
N THR A 224 6.57 3.32 -9.34
CA THR A 224 6.71 4.79 -9.34
C THR A 224 8.16 5.24 -9.56
N GLY A 225 9.13 4.42 -9.17
CA GLY A 225 10.57 4.64 -9.43
C GLY A 225 10.97 4.75 -10.91
N ARG A 226 10.15 4.26 -11.86
CA ARG A 226 10.41 4.40 -13.31
C ARG A 226 9.70 5.59 -13.97
N ARG A 227 8.73 6.25 -13.32
CA ARG A 227 7.99 7.40 -13.87
C ARG A 227 8.19 8.72 -13.11
N GLY A 228 8.64 8.67 -11.85
CA GLY A 228 8.67 9.84 -10.96
C GLY A 228 9.67 10.96 -11.29
N ILE A 229 10.67 10.72 -12.15
CA ILE A 229 11.75 11.71 -12.42
C ILE A 229 11.36 12.71 -13.52
N GLY A 230 10.52 12.33 -14.49
CA GLY A 230 10.17 13.20 -15.63
C GLY A 230 8.86 13.99 -15.47
N ALA A 231 7.77 13.28 -15.11
CA ALA A 231 6.42 13.78 -15.35
C ALA A 231 6.05 15.08 -14.58
N HIS A 232 6.56 15.25 -13.36
CA HIS A 232 6.18 16.40 -12.53
C HIS A 232 6.97 17.68 -12.82
N ARG A 233 8.09 17.60 -13.55
CA ARG A 233 8.92 18.79 -13.89
C ARG A 233 8.45 19.51 -15.14
N GLN A 234 7.86 18.79 -16.11
CA GLN A 234 7.40 19.41 -17.36
C GLN A 234 6.15 20.30 -17.16
N ARG A 235 5.12 19.85 -16.44
CA ARG A 235 3.90 20.65 -16.21
C ARG A 235 4.12 21.92 -15.37
N GLY A 236 5.16 21.97 -14.54
CA GLY A 236 5.52 23.21 -13.82
C GLY A 236 6.26 24.23 -14.71
N ALA A 237 7.02 23.74 -15.70
CA ALA A 237 7.84 24.59 -16.57
C ALA A 237 7.03 25.22 -17.72
N SER A 238 6.05 24.49 -18.28
CA SER A 238 5.17 25.00 -19.35
C SER A 238 4.39 26.25 -18.91
N ASP A 239 3.85 26.21 -17.70
CA ASP A 239 2.87 27.20 -17.25
C ASP A 239 3.57 28.45 -16.67
N ALA A 240 4.75 28.26 -16.06
CA ALA A 240 5.61 29.35 -15.59
C ALA A 240 6.24 30.16 -16.74
N PHE A 241 6.52 29.53 -17.88
CA PHE A 241 7.01 30.25 -19.07
C PHE A 241 5.89 31.08 -19.73
N ARG A 242 4.64 30.61 -19.69
CA ARG A 242 3.49 31.29 -20.29
C ARG A 242 2.92 32.46 -19.48
N THR A 243 3.50 32.76 -18.31
CA THR A 243 3.03 33.80 -17.37
C THR A 243 4.06 34.90 -17.07
N LYS A 244 5.25 34.86 -17.69
CA LYS A 244 6.25 35.93 -17.63
C LYS A 244 6.62 36.46 -19.03
N GLY A 245 5.69 37.23 -19.62
CA GLY A 245 5.90 37.90 -20.90
C GLY A 245 5.07 39.17 -21.03
N MET A 246 5.76 40.32 -21.04
CA MET A 246 5.29 41.69 -21.30
C MET A 246 4.35 42.37 -20.25
N PRO A 247 4.70 43.59 -19.79
CA PRO A 247 3.75 44.51 -19.17
C PRO A 247 2.88 45.20 -20.24
N GLY A 248 1.68 45.65 -19.88
CA GLY A 248 0.72 46.22 -20.83
C GLY A 248 0.90 47.71 -21.11
N THR A 249 0.52 48.13 -22.32
CA THR A 249 0.27 49.52 -22.70
C THR A 249 -1.13 49.66 -23.30
N THR A 250 -1.98 50.45 -22.67
CA THR A 250 -3.34 50.77 -23.14
C THR A 250 -3.28 51.64 -24.39
N HIS A 251 -4.04 51.30 -25.44
CA HIS A 251 -4.56 52.30 -26.38
C HIS A 251 -5.86 51.81 -27.04
N GLN A 252 -6.80 52.73 -27.22
CA GLN A 252 -8.02 52.53 -28.02
C GLN A 252 -7.73 52.92 -29.48
N SER A 253 -8.28 52.15 -30.43
CA SER A 253 -9.04 52.71 -31.57
C SER A 253 -9.69 51.62 -32.41
N SER A 254 -10.75 51.99 -33.12
CA SER A 254 -11.53 51.16 -34.02
C SER A 254 -11.36 51.61 -35.49
N SER A 255 -11.96 50.85 -36.41
CA SER A 255 -12.35 51.22 -37.80
C SER A 255 -11.51 50.69 -39.00
N SER A 256 -12.22 49.92 -39.83
CA SER A 256 -12.31 49.93 -41.31
C SER A 256 -11.09 50.18 -42.23
N MET A 257 -10.77 49.13 -43.01
CA MET A 257 -10.97 49.04 -44.49
C MET A 257 -10.01 49.77 -45.48
N SER A 258 -9.71 49.07 -46.60
CA SER A 258 -9.08 49.57 -47.86
C SER A 258 -7.55 49.82 -47.81
N GLN A 259 -6.76 49.84 -48.91
CA GLN A 259 -7.00 49.48 -50.32
C GLN A 259 -5.68 49.15 -51.10
N ARG A 260 -5.80 48.49 -52.26
CA ARG A 260 -4.93 48.51 -53.48
C ARG A 260 -3.49 47.91 -53.47
N ARG A 261 -3.06 47.58 -54.71
CA ARG A 261 -1.69 47.29 -55.21
C ARG A 261 -1.30 48.36 -56.26
N PRO A 262 0.00 48.51 -56.61
CA PRO A 262 0.50 48.12 -57.96
C PRO A 262 1.45 46.89 -57.88
N PHE A 263 1.79 46.08 -58.89
CA PHE A 263 1.91 46.17 -60.37
C PHE A 263 3.28 46.66 -60.89
N ASP A 264 3.64 46.15 -62.09
CA ASP A 264 4.83 46.39 -62.93
C ASP A 264 6.07 45.52 -62.57
N GLU A 265 7.02 45.16 -63.45
CA GLU A 265 7.05 44.58 -64.83
C GLU A 265 8.56 44.23 -65.12
N GLU A 266 9.07 43.39 -66.03
CA GLU A 266 8.62 42.41 -67.07
C GLU A 266 9.85 41.50 -67.42
N ASN A 267 9.75 40.61 -68.43
CA ASN A 267 10.81 40.03 -69.30
C ASN A 267 11.58 38.74 -68.89
N GLY A 268 11.84 37.87 -69.90
CA GLY A 268 12.88 36.81 -69.85
C GLY A 268 12.47 35.39 -70.28
N ARG A 269 12.47 35.08 -71.58
CA ARG A 269 12.30 33.73 -72.21
C ARG A 269 13.41 33.55 -73.28
N PRO A 270 13.68 32.36 -73.88
CA PRO A 270 13.10 31.02 -73.70
C PRO A 270 14.13 29.83 -73.73
N ASP A 271 13.61 28.60 -73.96
CA ASP A 271 14.23 27.42 -74.62
C ASP A 271 15.41 26.61 -74.03
N SER A 272 15.12 25.35 -73.64
CA SER A 272 15.53 24.14 -74.42
C SER A 272 15.10 22.80 -73.78
N PHE A 273 14.95 21.77 -74.62
CA PHE A 273 14.63 20.35 -74.36
C PHE A 273 15.69 19.48 -75.10
N PRO A 274 15.72 18.11 -75.05
CA PRO A 274 15.09 17.13 -74.15
C PRO A 274 16.07 16.05 -73.61
N MET A 275 15.59 15.12 -72.75
CA MET A 275 15.93 13.68 -72.90
C MET A 275 14.86 12.74 -72.28
N ARG A 276 14.95 11.42 -72.56
CA ARG A 276 13.79 10.49 -72.54
C ARG A 276 14.18 9.02 -72.30
N THR A 277 13.75 8.43 -71.17
CA THR A 277 13.56 6.98 -70.93
C THR A 277 12.92 6.75 -69.54
N ALA A 278 12.19 5.67 -69.20
CA ALA A 278 11.29 4.79 -69.97
C ALA A 278 10.54 3.81 -69.03
N GLY A 279 9.27 3.48 -69.33
CA GLY A 279 8.57 2.26 -68.87
C GLY A 279 7.83 2.30 -67.51
N GLY A 280 6.74 1.51 -67.40
CA GLY A 280 6.17 1.09 -66.09
C GLY A 280 4.70 1.41 -65.79
N ASN A 281 3.77 0.84 -66.57
CA ASN A 281 2.30 0.87 -66.43
C ASN A 281 1.73 0.89 -64.98
N GLY A 282 0.65 1.65 -64.73
CA GLY A 282 0.00 1.72 -63.41
C GLY A 282 -1.37 2.45 -63.31
N GLU A 283 -2.14 2.52 -64.39
CA GLU A 283 -3.56 2.92 -64.42
C GLU A 283 -4.45 1.93 -63.62
N TYR A 284 -5.65 2.20 -63.08
CA TYR A 284 -6.53 3.37 -62.82
C TYR A 284 -7.31 3.01 -61.52
N GLY A 285 -8.09 3.87 -60.84
CA GLY A 285 -8.49 5.27 -61.04
C GLY A 285 -9.47 5.70 -59.94
N ARG A 286 -9.84 6.99 -59.89
CA ARG A 286 -10.85 7.52 -58.93
C ARG A 286 -12.27 7.33 -59.49
N SER A 287 -13.28 7.29 -58.63
CA SER A 287 -14.28 8.37 -58.63
C SER A 287 -15.14 8.42 -57.35
N TYR A 288 -15.89 9.51 -57.20
CA TYR A 288 -16.82 9.80 -56.10
C TYR A 288 -18.28 9.54 -56.53
N ALA A 289 -19.14 9.22 -55.57
CA ALA A 289 -20.59 9.48 -55.64
C ALA A 289 -21.10 9.79 -54.22
N ASN A 290 -22.16 10.58 -54.10
CA ASN A 290 -22.71 11.04 -52.82
C ASN A 290 -24.24 11.14 -52.88
N GLY A 291 -24.90 10.86 -51.75
CA GLY A 291 -26.29 11.21 -51.49
C GLY A 291 -27.33 10.12 -51.78
N THR A 292 -28.02 9.65 -50.73
CA THR A 292 -29.49 9.77 -50.51
C THR A 292 -29.90 8.95 -49.28
N ALA A 293 -31.00 9.34 -48.62
CA ALA A 293 -31.63 8.60 -47.51
C ALA A 293 -33.15 8.73 -47.63
N PRO A 294 -33.93 7.71 -47.21
CA PRO A 294 -34.76 7.91 -46.00
C PRO A 294 -35.03 6.65 -45.12
N MET A 295 -35.13 6.88 -43.80
CA MET A 295 -36.18 6.47 -42.81
C MET A 295 -37.13 5.26 -43.08
N PRO A 296 -37.78 4.64 -42.04
CA PRO A 296 -37.39 4.42 -40.61
C PRO A 296 -37.89 3.07 -39.97
N GLN A 297 -37.67 2.88 -38.64
CA GLN A 297 -38.31 1.90 -37.70
C GLN A 297 -37.98 0.39 -37.84
N PRO A 298 -38.30 -0.50 -36.85
CA PRO A 298 -38.81 -0.32 -35.47
C PRO A 298 -37.95 -0.99 -34.34
N PRO A 299 -38.27 -0.76 -33.05
CA PRO A 299 -37.82 -1.55 -31.87
C PRO A 299 -38.93 -2.53 -31.40
N PRO A 300 -38.86 -3.21 -30.22
CA PRO A 300 -37.73 -3.72 -29.42
C PRO A 300 -37.83 -5.26 -29.20
N GLN A 301 -36.84 -5.88 -28.53
CA GLN A 301 -37.08 -7.06 -27.66
C GLN A 301 -36.15 -7.04 -26.43
N ASN A 302 -36.66 -7.51 -25.28
CA ASN A 302 -35.93 -7.66 -24.02
C ASN A 302 -35.63 -9.13 -23.75
N PHE A 303 -34.45 -9.43 -23.20
CA PHE A 303 -34.12 -10.62 -22.41
C PHE A 303 -33.10 -10.22 -21.33
#